data_AF-A0A952CZR7-F1
#
_entry.id   AF-A0A952CZR7-F1
#
_cell.length_a   1.000
_cell.length_b   1.000
_cell.length_c   1.000
_cell.angle_alpha   90.00
_cell.angle_beta   90.00
_cell.angle_gamma   90.00
#
_symmetry.space_group_name_H-M   'P 1'
#
loop_
_entity.id
_entity.type
_entity.pdbx_description
1 polymer ?
#
loop_
_entity_poly.entity_id
_entity_poly.type
_entity_poly.pdbx_seq_one_letter_code
_entity_poly.pdbx_strand_id
1 'polypeptide(L)'
;GLSALNTVKEFMSDAGRPRADLYEVALWEDMLRVQGNELFYAYMVDNQAIVVPETIDAIRALTQAESEAKVSITRTDAAMGIGKLPR
;
A
#
# COMPACT_ATOMS: atom_id res chain seq x y z
N GLY A 1 -17.31 -4.39 -5.84
CA GLY A 1 -16.66 -5.64 -6.29
C GLY A 1 -15.83 -6.28 -5.20
N LEU A 2 -15.04 -5.50 -4.46
CA LEU A 2 -14.15 -5.98 -3.41
C LEU A 2 -14.85 -6.00 -2.04
N SER A 3 -15.65 -7.04 -1.78
CA SER A 3 -16.44 -7.15 -0.54
C SER A 3 -15.70 -7.82 0.62
N ALA A 4 -14.60 -8.53 0.36
CA ALA A 4 -13.85 -9.27 1.35
C ALA A 4 -12.34 -9.27 1.06
N LEU A 5 -11.54 -9.61 2.07
CA LEU A 5 -10.07 -9.60 2.02
C LEU A 5 -9.51 -10.52 0.92
N ASN A 6 -10.13 -11.70 0.72
CA ASN A 6 -9.70 -12.64 -0.31
C ASN A 6 -9.87 -12.07 -1.72
N THR A 7 -10.96 -11.34 -1.97
CA THR A 7 -11.20 -10.70 -3.28
C THR A 7 -10.16 -9.62 -3.58
N VAL A 8 -9.64 -8.94 -2.55
CA VAL A 8 -8.53 -8.00 -2.72
C VAL A 8 -7.25 -8.73 -3.11
N LYS A 9 -6.95 -9.89 -2.49
CA LYS A 9 -5.79 -10.71 -2.86
C LYS A 9 -5.92 -11.30 -4.26
N GLU A 10 -7.10 -11.77 -4.65
CA GLU A 10 -7.36 -12.21 -6.03
C GLU A 10 -7.13 -11.07 -7.02
N PHE A 11 -7.64 -9.88 -6.72
CA PHE A 11 -7.41 -8.70 -7.56
C PHE A 11 -5.92 -8.32 -7.67
N MET A 12 -5.15 -8.41 -6.59
CA MET A 12 -3.69 -8.19 -6.66
C MET A 12 -2.99 -9.25 -7.53
N SER A 13 -3.44 -10.51 -7.45
CA SER A 13 -2.95 -11.59 -8.30
C SER A 13 -3.23 -11.31 -9.77
N ASP A 14 -4.47 -10.91 -10.10
CA ASP A 14 -4.89 -10.57 -11.47
C ASP A 14 -4.15 -9.33 -12.01
N ALA A 15 -3.82 -8.38 -11.14
CA ALA A 15 -2.99 -7.22 -11.46
C ALA A 15 -1.49 -7.57 -11.66
N GLY A 16 -1.11 -8.84 -11.50
CA GLY A 16 0.26 -9.33 -11.70
C GLY A 16 1.23 -8.97 -10.57
N ARG A 17 0.74 -8.61 -9.38
CA ARG A 17 1.59 -8.34 -8.23
C ARG A 17 2.31 -9.64 -7.79
N PRO A 18 3.62 -9.59 -7.51
CA PRO A 18 4.32 -10.74 -6.93
C PRO A 18 3.60 -11.23 -5.67
N ARG A 19 3.33 -12.53 -5.56
CA ARG A 19 2.65 -13.16 -4.41
C ARG A 19 1.30 -12.52 -4.04
N ALA A 20 0.65 -11.84 -4.98
CA ALA A 20 -0.55 -11.04 -4.73
C ALA A 20 -0.35 -10.00 -3.61
N ASP A 21 0.87 -9.48 -3.46
CA ASP A 21 1.23 -8.48 -2.44
C ASP A 21 0.39 -7.20 -2.64
N LEU A 22 -0.25 -6.74 -1.57
CA LEU A 22 -0.79 -5.39 -1.47
C LEU A 22 0.19 -4.56 -0.61
N TYR A 23 0.95 -3.67 -1.25
CA TYR A 23 1.89 -2.80 -0.53
C TYR A 23 1.17 -1.62 0.14
N GLU A 24 0.04 -1.22 -0.43
CA GLU A 24 -0.78 -0.10 0.02
C GLU A 24 -1.71 -0.46 1.20
N VAL A 25 -2.11 0.55 1.97
CA VAL A 25 -3.28 0.41 2.86
C VAL A 25 -4.54 0.60 2.02
N ALA A 26 -5.41 -0.40 1.98
CA ALA A 26 -6.70 -0.30 1.30
C ALA A 26 -7.78 0.21 2.27
N LEU A 27 -8.65 1.11 1.82
CA LEU A 27 -9.82 1.59 2.56
C LEU A 27 -11.11 1.16 1.86
N TRP A 28 -12.12 0.79 2.65
CA TRP A 28 -13.49 0.62 2.12
C TRP A 28 -14.18 1.99 2.08
N GLU A 29 -14.30 2.55 0.89
CA GLU A 29 -14.94 3.85 0.66
C GLU A 29 -16.38 3.88 1.16
N ASP A 30 -17.14 2.79 0.96
CA ASP A 30 -18.54 2.68 1.41
C ASP A 30 -18.69 2.72 2.95
N MET A 31 -17.62 2.48 3.70
CA MET A 31 -17.59 2.53 5.17
C MET A 31 -17.03 3.85 5.72
N LEU A 32 -16.59 4.77 4.85
CA LEU A 32 -16.07 6.07 5.25
C LEU A 32 -17.22 6.98 5.71
N ARG A 33 -17.23 7.34 6.99
CA ARG A 33 -18.26 8.20 7.59
C ARG A 33 -17.68 9.18 8.59
N VAL A 34 -18.13 10.43 8.55
CA VAL A 34 -17.84 11.44 9.57
C VAL A 34 -19.11 11.74 10.37
N GLN A 35 -19.01 11.78 11.70
CA GLN A 35 -20.09 12.19 12.61
C GLN A 35 -19.54 13.19 13.63
N GLY A 36 -19.92 14.46 13.51
CA GLY A 36 -19.35 15.52 14.34
C GLY A 36 -17.84 15.66 14.11
N ASN A 37 -17.04 15.30 15.11
CA ASN A 37 -15.57 15.29 15.06
C ASN A 37 -14.97 13.87 14.98
N GLU A 38 -15.80 12.84 14.78
CA GLU A 38 -15.37 11.44 14.70
C GLU A 38 -15.37 10.94 13.25
N LEU A 39 -14.28 10.27 12.86
CA LEU A 39 -14.09 9.63 11.55
C LEU A 39 -14.12 8.10 11.72
N PHE A 40 -15.02 7.45 11.00
CA PHE A 40 -15.19 6.01 10.95
C PHE A 40 -14.80 5.51 9.56
N TYR A 41 -14.00 4.44 9.51
CA TYR A 41 -13.62 3.76 8.27
C TYR A 41 -13.16 2.34 8.60
N ALA A 42 -13.21 1.47 7.59
CA ALA A 42 -12.55 0.18 7.63
C ALA A 42 -11.36 0.19 6.66
N TYR A 43 -10.27 -0.44 7.07
CA TYR A 43 -9.07 -0.55 6.26
C TYR A 43 -8.48 -1.97 6.34
N MET A 44 -7.72 -2.34 5.32
CA MET A 44 -7.01 -3.61 5.22
C MET A 44 -5.52 -3.36 5.17
N VAL A 45 -4.80 -4.19 5.89
CA VAL A 45 -3.35 -4.27 5.87
C VAL A 45 -2.98 -5.69 5.46
N ASP A 46 -2.23 -5.80 4.36
CA ASP A 46 -1.55 -7.04 4.03
C ASP A 46 -0.25 -7.11 4.84
N ASN A 47 -0.33 -7.80 5.98
CA ASN A 47 0.78 -7.91 6.93
C ASN A 47 2.02 -8.58 6.33
N GLN A 48 1.89 -9.31 5.22
CA GLN A 48 3.00 -9.97 4.54
C GLN A 48 3.80 -9.00 3.67
N ALA A 49 3.22 -7.86 3.29
CA ALA A 49 3.76 -7.00 2.24
C ALA A 49 3.95 -5.53 2.67
N ILE A 50 3.13 -4.99 3.58
CA ILE A 50 3.08 -3.55 3.88
C ILE A 50 4.43 -2.95 4.30
N VAL A 51 5.27 -3.71 5.00
CA VAL A 51 6.57 -3.20 5.49
C VAL A 51 7.71 -3.34 4.48
N VAL A 52 7.47 -3.96 3.33
CA VAL A 52 8.51 -4.20 2.31
C VAL A 52 9.04 -2.88 1.73
N PRO A 53 8.19 -1.94 1.27
CA PRO A 53 8.66 -0.63 0.78
C PRO A 53 9.42 0.15 1.86
N GLU A 54 8.91 0.14 3.09
CA GLU A 54 9.51 0.83 4.24
C GLU A 54 10.94 0.35 4.54
N THR A 55 11.16 -0.97 4.38
CA THR A 55 12.49 -1.56 4.59
C THR A 55 13.49 -1.02 3.55
N ILE A 56 13.07 -0.84 2.30
CA ILE A 56 13.93 -0.30 1.24
C ILE A 56 14.29 1.16 1.53
N ASP A 57 13.32 1.98 1.96
CA ASP A 57 13.55 3.37 2.28
C ASP A 57 14.42 3.53 3.53
N ALA A 58 14.21 2.68 4.55
CA ALA A 58 15.05 2.63 5.75
C ALA A 58 16.51 2.30 5.40
N ILE A 59 16.77 1.36 4.48
CA ILE A 59 18.13 1.05 4.02
C ILE A 59 18.78 2.29 3.40
N ARG A 60 18.08 3.02 2.52
CA ARG A 60 18.66 4.22 1.88
C ARG A 60 18.95 5.32 2.91
N ALA A 61 18.06 5.50 3.89
CA ALA A 61 18.26 6.45 4.98
C ALA A 61 19.48 6.09 5.85
N LEU A 62 19.59 4.83 6.30
CA LEU A 62 20.68 4.37 7.17
C LEU A 62 22.04 4.38 6.48
N THR A 63 22.07 4.09 5.17
CA THR A 63 23.29 4.07 4.37
C THR A 63 23.66 5.44 3.80
N GLN A 64 22.83 6.46 4.02
CA GLN A 64 22.96 7.80 3.41
C GLN A 64 23.02 7.76 1.87
N ALA A 65 22.44 6.72 1.26
CA ALA A 65 22.39 6.56 -0.19
C ALA A 65 21.35 7.46 -0.86
N GLU A 66 20.38 7.97 -0.08
CA GLU A 66 19.43 9.01 -0.46
C GLU A 66 19.14 9.87 0.77
N SER A 67 19.35 11.18 0.67
CA SER A 67 19.12 12.12 1.78
C SER A 67 17.70 12.67 1.80
N GLU A 68 17.00 12.64 0.67
CA GLU A 68 15.65 13.19 0.52
C GLU A 68 14.60 12.08 0.58
N ALA A 69 13.84 12.05 1.69
CA ALA A 69 12.83 11.01 1.93
C ALA A 69 11.84 10.85 0.77
N LYS A 70 11.36 11.98 0.21
CA LYS A 70 10.41 11.97 -0.91
C LYS A 70 10.98 11.32 -2.17
N VAL A 71 12.27 11.49 -2.42
CA VAL A 71 12.95 10.89 -3.57
C VAL A 71 13.08 9.38 -3.36
N SER A 72 13.45 8.94 -2.15
CA SER A 72 13.53 7.52 -1.80
C SER A 72 12.19 6.82 -2.00
N ILE A 73 11.11 7.36 -1.41
CA ILE A 73 9.76 6.81 -1.49
C ILE A 73 9.30 6.74 -2.95
N THR A 74 9.41 7.85 -3.70
CA THR A 74 9.01 7.87 -5.12
C THR A 74 9.74 6.79 -5.94
N ARG A 75 11.03 6.55 -5.64
CA ARG A 75 11.84 5.55 -6.32
C ARG A 75 11.44 4.13 -5.92
N THR A 76 11.14 3.88 -4.65
CA THR A 76 10.60 2.61 -4.16
C THR A 76 9.25 2.32 -4.80
N ASP A 77 8.32 3.29 -4.75
CA ASP A 77 7.00 3.19 -5.33
C ASP A 77 7.04 2.89 -6.83
N ALA A 78 7.88 3.62 -7.57
CA ALA A 78 8.03 3.42 -9.00
C ALA A 78 8.58 2.03 -9.34
N ALA A 79 9.56 1.54 -8.57
CA ALA A 79 10.17 0.23 -8.78
C ALA A 79 9.23 -0.92 -8.42
N MET A 80 8.41 -0.73 -7.39
CA MET A 80 7.46 -1.74 -6.90
C MET A 80 6.09 -1.63 -7.56
N GLY A 81 5.82 -0.58 -8.34
CA GLY A 81 4.52 -0.34 -9.00
C GLY A 81 3.42 0.15 -8.06
N ILE A 82 3.78 0.76 -6.93
CA ILE A 82 2.84 1.29 -5.94
C ILE A 82 2.01 2.42 -6.55
N GLY A 83 0.70 2.41 -6.28
CA GLY A 83 -0.25 3.38 -6.82
C GLY A 83 -0.62 3.21 -8.31
N LYS A 84 -0.19 2.12 -8.96
CA LYS A 84 -0.45 1.84 -10.39
C LYS A 84 -1.44 0.68 -10.63
N LEU A 85 -2.41 0.51 -9.74
CA LEU A 85 -3.42 -0.54 -9.90
C LEU A 85 -4.38 -0.22 -11.06
N PRO A 86 -4.79 -1.23 -11.85
CA PRO A 86 -5.83 -1.04 -12.87
C PRO A 86 -7.14 -0.62 -12.20
N ARG A 87 -7.94 0.21 -12.89
CA ARG A 87 -9.27 0.63 -12.43
C ARG A 87 -10.34 -0.38 -12.80
#